data_AF-A0A8E0VQH3-F1
#
_entry.id   AF-A0A8E0VQH3-F1
#
_cell.length_a   1.000
_cell.length_b   1.000
_cell.length_c   1.000
_cell.angle_alpha   90.00
_cell.angle_beta   90.00
_cell.angle_gamma   90.00
#
_symmetry.space_group_name_H-M   'P 1'
#
loop_
_entity.id
_entity.type
_entity.pdbx_description
1 polymer ?
#
loop_
_entity_poly.entity_id
_entity_poly.type
_entity_poly.pdbx_seq_one_letter_code
_entity_poly.pdbx_strand_id
1 'polypeptide(L)'
;MIFSVGHHSTSDDSSAYRSVDEVSHWDKTDNPILRLRNYLLRKDWITEDEEKKLRTHLRKKVMEVFAQCEAKKKPNPFLLFTDVYNTMPPRLRKQMLNTKEHLDRHKENYPLRAYCDAELPSA
;
A
#
# COMPACT_ATOMS: atom_id res chain seq x y z
N MET A 1 -17.15 -4.72 19.95
CA MET A 1 -17.44 -3.76 18.85
C MET A 1 -16.15 -3.01 18.53
N ILE A 2 -16.02 -2.43 17.33
CA ILE A 2 -14.81 -1.75 16.84
C ILE A 2 -15.22 -0.38 16.26
N PHE A 3 -14.32 0.61 16.31
CA PHE A 3 -14.53 1.95 15.78
C PHE A 3 -13.39 2.37 14.83
N SER A 4 -13.73 2.99 13.70
CA SER A 4 -12.75 3.54 12.75
C SER A 4 -12.32 4.94 13.19
N VAL A 5 -11.17 5.04 13.85
CA VAL A 5 -10.62 6.33 14.32
C VAL A 5 -10.20 7.22 13.15
N GLY A 6 -9.61 6.64 12.10
CA GLY A 6 -9.24 7.37 10.89
C GLY A 6 -10.43 7.66 9.98
N HIS A 7 -10.16 8.51 8.97
CA HIS A 7 -11.05 8.72 7.82
C HIS A 7 -11.26 7.41 7.05
N HIS A 8 -12.33 7.35 6.25
CA HIS A 8 -12.64 6.16 5.46
C HIS A 8 -11.52 5.82 4.47
N SER A 9 -10.94 6.84 3.84
CA SER A 9 -9.82 6.72 2.90
C SER A 9 -9.09 8.05 2.77
N THR A 10 -8.02 8.10 1.96
CA THR A 10 -7.34 9.36 1.60
C THR A 10 -8.22 10.33 0.80
N SER A 11 -9.37 9.88 0.30
CA SER A 11 -10.33 10.69 -0.47
C SER A 11 -11.55 11.12 0.36
N ASP A 12 -11.58 10.80 1.65
CA ASP A 12 -12.70 11.08 2.55
C ASP A 12 -12.27 12.03 3.66
N ASP A 13 -13.13 13.00 3.99
CA ASP A 13 -13.01 13.83 5.19
C ASP A 13 -14.16 13.51 6.13
N SER A 14 -13.87 12.65 7.11
CA SER A 14 -14.86 12.24 8.10
C SER A 14 -15.29 13.33 9.07
N SER A 15 -14.55 14.45 9.17
CA SER A 15 -14.95 15.56 10.04
C SER A 15 -16.21 16.27 9.52
N ALA A 16 -16.54 16.10 8.24
CA ALA A 16 -17.74 16.63 7.63
C ALA A 16 -19.04 15.97 8.16
N TYR A 17 -18.96 14.77 8.75
CA TYR A 17 -20.14 14.01 9.16
C TYR A 17 -20.00 13.28 10.51
N ARG A 18 -18.86 13.41 11.20
CA ARG A 18 -18.62 12.86 12.54
C ARG A 18 -18.01 13.91 13.45
N SER A 19 -18.37 13.89 14.72
CA SER A 19 -17.78 14.81 15.68
C SER A 19 -16.35 14.39 16.04
N VAL A 20 -15.48 15.39 16.19
CA VAL A 20 -14.11 15.17 16.64
C VAL A 20 -14.09 14.59 18.06
N ASP A 21 -15.07 14.93 18.89
CA ASP A 21 -15.20 14.44 20.27
C ASP A 21 -15.47 12.93 20.32
N GLU A 22 -16.35 12.42 19.46
CA GLU A 22 -16.61 10.99 19.36
C GLU A 22 -15.33 10.24 18.96
N VAL A 23 -14.63 10.74 17.93
CA VAL A 23 -13.38 10.13 17.47
C VAL A 23 -12.31 10.12 18.56
N SER A 24 -12.14 11.24 19.25
CA SER A 24 -11.20 11.39 20.37
C SER A 24 -11.55 10.46 21.54
N HIS A 25 -12.84 10.24 21.83
CA HIS A 25 -13.27 9.30 22.86
C HIS A 25 -12.79 7.88 22.54
N TRP A 26 -13.04 7.39 21.32
CA TRP A 26 -12.63 6.05 20.93
C TRP A 26 -11.09 5.90 20.85
N ASP A 27 -10.38 6.92 20.37
CA ASP A 27 -8.92 6.87 20.27
C ASP A 27 -8.20 6.87 21.63
N LYS A 28 -8.77 7.53 22.63
CA LYS A 28 -8.15 7.65 23.97
C LYS A 28 -8.68 6.64 24.97
N THR A 29 -9.98 6.35 24.95
CA THR A 29 -10.64 5.55 25.99
C THR A 29 -10.66 4.07 25.65
N ASP A 30 -11.01 3.69 24.42
CA ASP A 30 -11.11 2.28 24.00
C ASP A 30 -10.19 1.94 22.82
N ASN A 31 -8.90 2.24 23.00
CA ASN A 31 -7.86 1.92 22.05
C ASN A 31 -7.23 0.55 22.37
N PRO A 32 -7.28 -0.44 21.45
CA PRO A 32 -6.80 -1.79 21.72
C PRO A 32 -5.29 -1.84 22.00
N ILE A 33 -4.50 -0.97 21.38
CA ILE A 33 -3.05 -0.89 21.57
C ILE A 33 -2.75 -0.38 22.99
N LEU A 34 -3.42 0.69 23.43
CA LEU A 34 -3.25 1.22 24.79
C LEU A 34 -3.73 0.22 25.85
N ARG A 35 -4.85 -0.47 25.61
CA ARG A 35 -5.37 -1.51 26.50
C ARG A 35 -4.36 -2.65 26.69
N LEU A 36 -3.81 -3.16 25.59
CA LEU A 36 -2.81 -4.22 25.63
C LEU A 36 -1.51 -3.73 26.27
N ARG A 37 -1.01 -2.56 25.88
CA ARG A 37 0.19 -1.95 26.48
C ARG A 37 0.09 -1.89 28.00
N ASN A 38 -1.02 -1.33 28.51
CA ASN A 38 -1.23 -1.20 29.96
C ASN A 38 -1.32 -2.56 30.66
N TYR A 39 -1.89 -3.57 29.99
CA TYR A 39 -1.91 -4.93 30.52
C TYR A 39 -0.49 -5.53 30.62
N LEU A 40 0.32 -5.38 29.57
CA LEU A 40 1.70 -5.90 29.54
C LEU A 40 2.60 -5.22 30.58
N LEU A 41 2.49 -3.89 30.74
CA LEU A 41 3.21 -3.13 31.75
C LEU A 41 2.84 -3.58 33.17
N ARG A 42 1.55 -3.77 33.46
CA ARG A 42 1.09 -4.28 34.78
C ARG A 42 1.54 -5.71 35.08
N LYS A 43 1.95 -6.47 34.07
CA LYS A 43 2.47 -7.82 34.20
C LYS A 43 3.99 -7.86 34.25
N ASP A 44 4.66 -6.71 34.16
CA ASP A 44 6.12 -6.59 34.03
C ASP A 44 6.68 -7.41 32.85
N TRP A 45 5.87 -7.64 31.80
CA TRP A 45 6.27 -8.38 30.60
C TRP A 45 6.99 -7.50 29.58
N ILE A 46 6.86 -6.19 29.72
CA ILE A 46 7.56 -5.18 28.93
C ILE A 46 7.80 -3.97 29.83
N THR A 47 8.88 -3.25 29.57
CA THR A 47 9.18 -1.94 30.16
C THR A 47 8.90 -0.81 29.16
N GLU A 48 8.74 0.43 29.66
CA GLU A 48 8.56 1.59 28.77
C GLU A 48 9.75 1.82 27.83
N ASP A 49 10.96 1.52 28.28
CA ASP A 49 12.17 1.64 27.47
C ASP A 49 12.20 0.59 26.34
N GLU A 50 11.82 -0.66 26.63
CA GLU A 50 11.69 -1.71 25.62
C GLU A 50 10.63 -1.36 24.58
N GLU A 51 9.48 -0.82 24.99
CA GLU A 51 8.44 -0.37 24.06
C GLU A 51 8.96 0.78 23.17
N LYS A 52 9.66 1.75 23.76
CA LYS A 52 10.23 2.89 23.01
C LYS A 52 11.28 2.43 22.01
N LYS A 53 12.13 1.49 22.40
CA LYS A 53 13.12 0.84 21.51
C LYS A 53 12.43 0.08 20.38
N LEU A 54 11.40 -0.71 20.70
CA LEU A 54 10.60 -1.43 19.70
C LEU A 54 9.96 -0.48 18.69
N ARG A 55 9.32 0.60 19.15
CA ARG A 55 8.69 1.61 18.27
C ARG A 55 9.70 2.25 17.33
N THR A 56 10.88 2.59 17.84
CA THR A 56 11.97 3.16 17.03
C THR A 56 12.47 2.16 15.99
N HIS A 57 12.67 0.91 16.40
CA HIS A 57 13.10 -0.17 15.51
C HIS A 57 12.07 -0.44 14.39
N LEU A 58 10.79 -0.54 14.74
CA LEU A 58 9.72 -0.77 13.76
C LEU A 58 9.58 0.41 12.80
N ARG A 59 9.70 1.66 13.27
CA ARG A 59 9.70 2.83 12.39
C ARG A 59 10.85 2.78 11.39
N LYS A 60 12.05 2.40 11.84
CA LYS A 60 13.21 2.22 10.95
C LYS A 60 12.92 1.16 9.89
N LYS A 61 12.39 0.00 10.29
CA LYS A 61 12.02 -1.08 9.37
C LYS A 61 10.99 -0.65 8.33
N VAL A 62 9.96 0.11 8.74
CA VAL A 62 8.96 0.66 7.81
C VAL A 62 9.63 1.58 6.79
N MET A 63 10.52 2.47 7.21
CA MET A 63 11.22 3.39 6.29
C MET A 63 12.19 2.66 5.35
N GLU A 64 12.86 1.62 5.83
CA GLU A 64 13.72 0.77 4.99
C GLU A 64 12.91 0.09 3.89
N VAL A 65 11.78 -0.53 4.23
CA VAL A 65 10.89 -1.16 3.24
C VAL A 65 10.28 -0.13 2.30
N PHE A 66 9.89 1.03 2.80
CA PHE A 66 9.36 2.12 2.00
C PHE A 66 10.37 2.56 0.92
N ALA A 67 11.62 2.83 1.31
CA ALA A 67 12.68 3.22 0.38
C ALA A 67 12.99 2.12 -0.64
N GLN A 68 13.00 0.85 -0.22
CA GLN A 68 13.16 -0.29 -1.13
C GLN A 68 12.01 -0.38 -2.14
N CYS A 69 10.79 -0.10 -1.73
CA CYS A 69 9.61 -0.11 -2.60
C CYS A 69 9.61 1.06 -3.58
N GLU A 70 9.97 2.28 -3.14
CA GLU A 70 10.06 3.45 -4.02
C GLU A 70 11.14 3.31 -5.10
N ALA A 71 12.24 2.62 -4.78
CA ALA A 71 13.32 2.37 -5.73
C ALA A 71 12.94 1.35 -6.82
N LYS A 72 11.86 0.58 -6.64
CA LYS A 72 11.42 -0.41 -7.64
C LYS A 72 10.75 0.30 -8.82
N LYS A 73 11.12 -0.12 -10.02
CA LYS A 73 10.37 0.23 -11.23
C LYS A 73 8.97 -0.38 -11.17
N LYS A 74 8.04 0.27 -11.87
CA LYS A 74 6.67 -0.22 -12.09
C LYS A 74 6.71 -1.56 -12.85
N PRO A 75 5.71 -2.43 -12.67
CA PRO A 75 5.64 -3.70 -13.40
C PRO A 75 5.65 -3.47 -14.92
N ASN A 76 6.07 -4.46 -15.70
CA ASN A 76 6.03 -4.38 -17.17
C ASN A 76 4.61 -3.95 -17.66
N PRO A 77 4.47 -2.95 -18.55
CA PRO A 77 3.17 -2.46 -19.01
C PRO A 77 2.27 -3.54 -19.63
N PHE A 78 2.86 -4.58 -20.22
CA PHE A 78 2.11 -5.66 -20.87
C PHE A 78 1.45 -6.63 -19.89
N LEU A 79 1.77 -6.56 -18.60
CA LEU A 79 1.03 -7.28 -17.55
C LEU A 79 -0.42 -6.81 -17.42
N LEU A 80 -0.77 -5.66 -18.00
CA LEU A 80 -2.17 -5.22 -18.18
C LEU A 80 -3.03 -6.27 -18.90
N PHE A 81 -2.43 -7.11 -19.75
CA PHE A 81 -3.14 -8.07 -20.60
C PHE A 81 -3.10 -9.51 -20.06
N THR A 82 -2.22 -9.81 -19.12
CA THR A 82 -2.12 -11.14 -18.49
C THR A 82 -3.11 -11.27 -17.34
N ASP A 83 -3.36 -12.49 -16.87
CA ASP A 83 -4.23 -12.81 -15.72
C ASP A 83 -5.72 -12.40 -15.85
N VAL A 84 -6.14 -11.85 -16.99
CA VAL A 84 -7.56 -11.58 -17.30
C VAL A 84 -8.35 -12.89 -17.48
N TYR A 85 -7.72 -13.89 -18.10
CA TYR A 85 -8.21 -15.25 -18.27
C TYR A 85 -7.07 -16.23 -17.98
N ASN A 86 -7.40 -17.49 -17.67
CA ASN A 86 -6.39 -18.55 -17.50
C ASN A 86 -5.47 -18.70 -18.72
N THR A 87 -6.01 -18.47 -19.92
CA THR A 87 -5.22 -18.41 -21.15
C THR A 87 -5.66 -17.21 -21.97
N MET A 88 -4.71 -16.40 -22.41
CA MET A 88 -4.98 -15.16 -23.13
C MET A 88 -5.74 -15.43 -24.45
N PRO A 89 -6.98 -14.95 -24.62
CA PRO A 89 -7.72 -15.16 -25.85
C PRO A 89 -7.06 -14.42 -27.04
N PRO A 90 -7.24 -14.89 -28.29
CA PRO A 90 -6.61 -14.28 -29.46
C PRO A 90 -6.89 -12.78 -29.63
N ARG A 91 -8.10 -12.34 -29.28
CA ARG A 91 -8.48 -10.92 -29.31
C ARG A 91 -7.66 -10.07 -28.33
N LEU A 92 -7.42 -10.57 -27.12
CA LEU A 92 -6.64 -9.88 -26.09
C LEU A 92 -5.17 -9.85 -26.47
N ARG A 93 -4.65 -10.94 -27.06
CA ARG A 93 -3.30 -10.98 -27.64
C ARG A 93 -3.12 -9.95 -28.75
N LYS A 94 -4.12 -9.79 -29.64
CA LYS A 94 -4.10 -8.76 -30.68
C LYS A 94 -4.06 -7.35 -30.09
N GLN A 95 -4.81 -7.09 -29.02
CA GLN A 95 -4.77 -5.79 -28.32
C GLN A 95 -3.38 -5.52 -27.73
N MET A 96 -2.78 -6.51 -27.08
CA MET A 96 -1.42 -6.40 -26.53
C MET A 96 -0.39 -6.06 -27.60
N LEU A 97 -0.45 -6.72 -28.77
CA LEU A 97 0.45 -6.45 -29.90
C LEU A 97 0.25 -5.05 -30.47
N ASN A 98 -1.00 -4.61 -30.65
CA ASN A 98 -1.30 -3.25 -31.10
C ASN A 98 -0.75 -2.19 -30.12
N THR A 99 -0.88 -2.42 -28.80
CA THR A 99 -0.31 -1.53 -27.78
C THR A 99 1.21 -1.51 -27.86
N LYS A 100 1.86 -2.65 -28.13
CA LYS A 100 3.30 -2.70 -28.34
C LYS A 100 3.73 -1.85 -29.52
N GLU A 101 3.09 -2.02 -30.67
CA GLU A 101 3.39 -1.21 -31.86
C GLU A 101 3.17 0.29 -31.60
N HIS A 102 2.13 0.66 -30.86
CA HIS A 102 1.86 2.04 -30.48
C HIS A 102 2.97 2.62 -29.61
N LEU A 103 3.36 1.89 -28.55
CA LEU A 103 4.46 2.30 -27.70
C LEU A 103 5.76 2.39 -28.50
N ASP A 104 5.99 1.50 -29.47
CA ASP A 104 7.19 1.54 -30.31
C ASP A 104 7.29 2.81 -31.17
N ARG A 105 6.15 3.32 -31.66
CA ARG A 105 6.08 4.54 -32.49
C ARG A 105 6.06 5.84 -31.70
N HIS A 106 5.63 5.80 -30.43
CA HIS A 106 5.30 6.99 -29.64
C HIS A 106 5.96 7.01 -28.26
N LYS A 107 7.15 6.40 -28.11
CA LYS A 107 7.87 6.20 -26.82
C LYS A 107 8.03 7.50 -26.02
N GLU A 108 8.23 8.61 -26.71
CA GLU A 108 8.45 9.94 -26.15
C GLU A 108 7.25 10.48 -25.36
N ASN A 109 6.05 9.98 -25.65
CA ASN A 109 4.81 10.41 -24.99
C ASN A 109 4.49 9.61 -23.72
N TYR A 110 5.31 8.61 -23.37
CA TYR A 110 5.07 7.71 -22.24
C TYR A 110 6.27 7.63 -21.28
N PRO A 111 6.04 7.51 -19.96
CA PRO A 111 7.11 7.43 -18.97
C PRO A 111 7.73 6.03 -18.88
N LEU A 112 8.19 5.46 -20.00
CA LEU A 112 8.64 4.06 -20.11
C LEU A 112 9.87 3.75 -19.23
N ARG A 113 10.69 4.76 -18.90
CA ARG A 113 11.85 4.60 -18.00
C ARG A 113 11.47 4.14 -16.58
N ALA A 114 10.24 4.44 -16.16
CA ALA A 114 9.73 4.08 -14.84
C ALA A 114 9.26 2.63 -14.74
N TYR A 115 9.22 1.87 -15.84
CA TYR A 115 8.69 0.50 -15.91
C TYR A 115 9.82 -0.53 -16.10
N CYS A 116 9.64 -1.73 -15.55
CA CYS A 116 10.45 -2.91 -15.88
C CYS A 116 10.31 -3.24 -17.37
N ASP A 117 11.31 -3.94 -17.92
CA ASP A 117 11.50 -4.22 -19.36
C ASP A 117 10.20 -4.30 -20.15
N ALA A 118 10.02 -3.40 -21.12
CA ALA A 118 8.83 -3.33 -21.97
C ALA A 118 8.88 -4.38 -23.10
N GLU A 119 9.24 -5.62 -22.75
CA GLU A 119 9.16 -6.77 -23.64
C GLU A 119 7.86 -7.54 -23.41
N LEU A 120 7.44 -8.39 -24.36
CA LEU A 120 6.23 -9.17 -24.16
C LEU A 120 6.51 -10.25 -23.10
N PRO A 121 5.62 -10.44 -22.11
CA PRO A 121 5.77 -11.52 -21.14
C PRO A 121 5.78 -12.86 -21.87
N SER A 122 6.56 -13.83 -21.36
CA SER A 122 6.53 -15.19 -21.86
C SER A 122 5.11 -15.75 -21.74
N ALA A 123 4.67 -16.44 -22.78
CA ALA A 123 3.35 -17.07 -22.84
C ALA A 123 3.13 -18.11 -21.74
#